data_AF-A0A258XFP0-F1
#
_entry.id   AF-A0A258XFP0-F1
#
_cell.length_a   1.000
_cell.length_b   1.000
_cell.length_c   1.000
_cell.angle_alpha   90.00
_cell.angle_beta   90.00
_cell.angle_gamma   90.00
#
_symmetry.space_group_name_H-M   'P 1'
#
loop_
_entity.id
_entity.type
_entity.pdbx_description
1 polymer ?
#
loop_
_entity_poly.entity_id
_entity_poly.type
_entity_poly.pdbx_seq_one_letter_code
_entity_poly.pdbx_strand_id
1 'polypeptide(L)'
;MALVEINFDGLVGPSHNYAGLSLGNLASSSHAGEVSYPRAAALQGLTKMRHNLGLGLAQGLFAPLPRPNPVFLNALGLGSIDEADPAQRRLRAAAWSASAMWTANAATVSPAPDTADGRCHLSTANLVTMPHRSQEWPDTVRQLRLAFAD
;
A
#
# COMPACT_ATOMS: atom_id res chain seq x y z
N MET A 1 -26.50 14.76 9.42
CA MET A 1 -25.49 15.21 8.41
C MET A 1 -25.73 14.44 7.13
N ALA A 2 -25.49 15.05 5.97
CA ALA A 2 -25.46 14.31 4.71
C ALA A 2 -24.24 13.38 4.69
N LEU A 3 -24.38 12.20 4.07
CA LEU A 3 -23.25 11.30 3.82
C LEU A 3 -22.33 11.93 2.77
N VAL A 4 -21.02 11.83 3.00
CA VAL A 4 -19.99 12.39 2.12
C VAL A 4 -18.99 11.29 1.80
N GLU A 5 -18.67 11.14 0.52
CA GLU A 5 -17.56 10.29 0.09
C GLU A 5 -16.23 10.96 0.44
N ILE A 6 -15.31 10.21 1.04
CA ILE A 6 -13.98 10.68 1.41
C ILE A 6 -12.94 9.85 0.66
N ASN A 7 -12.09 10.52 -0.13
CA ASN A 7 -10.97 9.86 -0.81
C ASN A 7 -9.83 9.63 0.19
N PHE A 8 -9.38 8.39 0.37
CA PHE A 8 -8.18 8.07 1.16
C PHE A 8 -7.04 7.62 0.26
N ASP A 9 -6.03 8.46 0.13
CA ASP A 9 -4.86 8.19 -0.68
C ASP A 9 -3.70 7.62 0.12
N GLY A 10 -2.86 6.81 -0.51
CA GLY A 10 -1.61 6.33 0.09
C GLY A 10 -0.45 7.24 -0.31
N LEU A 11 0.28 7.77 0.67
CA LEU A 11 1.54 8.45 0.40
C LEU A 11 2.55 7.42 -0.14
N VAL A 12 3.22 7.74 -1.24
CA VAL A 12 4.27 6.87 -1.80
C VAL A 12 5.45 6.81 -0.83
N GLY A 13 5.87 5.58 -0.48
CA GLY A 13 6.97 5.34 0.44
C GLY A 13 8.36 5.60 -0.15
N PRO A 14 9.37 5.86 0.71
CA PRO A 14 10.73 6.15 0.27
C PRO A 14 11.41 4.96 -0.42
N SER A 15 10.91 3.74 -0.21
CA SER A 15 11.40 2.50 -0.82
C SER A 15 10.72 2.15 -2.15
N HIS A 16 9.93 3.07 -2.73
CA HIS A 16 9.31 2.87 -4.04
C HIS A 16 10.35 2.44 -5.08
N ASN A 17 10.07 1.35 -5.79
CA ASN A 17 10.97 0.74 -6.77
C ASN A 17 10.18 -0.07 -7.81
N TYR A 18 10.85 -0.43 -8.91
CA TYR A 18 10.31 -1.26 -9.97
C TYR A 18 10.93 -2.66 -9.96
N ALA A 19 10.47 -3.54 -9.06
CA ALA A 19 11.01 -4.90 -8.92
C ALA A 19 10.27 -5.99 -9.74
N GLY A 20 9.25 -5.62 -10.52
CA GLY A 20 8.50 -6.56 -11.36
C GLY A 20 7.84 -7.70 -10.60
N LEU A 21 7.27 -7.42 -9.43
CA LEU A 21 6.84 -8.44 -8.45
C LEU A 21 5.41 -8.96 -8.69
N SER A 22 4.62 -8.30 -9.54
CA SER A 22 3.20 -8.61 -9.73
C SER A 22 2.97 -9.39 -11.02
N LEU A 23 2.92 -10.72 -10.93
CA LEU A 23 2.61 -11.58 -12.07
C LEU A 23 1.23 -11.21 -12.65
N GLY A 24 1.14 -11.05 -13.98
CA GLY A 24 -0.08 -10.61 -14.65
C GLY A 24 -0.28 -9.09 -14.71
N ASN A 25 0.53 -8.29 -14.00
CA ASN A 25 0.58 -6.84 -14.18
C ASN A 25 1.66 -6.50 -15.23
N LEU A 26 1.20 -6.13 -16.44
CA LEU A 26 2.08 -5.78 -17.56
C LEU A 26 3.00 -4.61 -17.23
N ALA A 27 2.49 -3.55 -16.60
CA ALA A 27 3.29 -2.38 -16.24
C ALA A 27 4.35 -2.72 -15.18
N SER A 28 4.02 -3.58 -14.21
CA SER A 28 5.02 -4.05 -13.24
C SER A 28 6.15 -4.81 -13.94
N SER A 29 5.79 -5.69 -14.88
CA SER A 29 6.75 -6.55 -15.58
C SER A 29 7.61 -5.78 -16.57
N SER A 30 7.04 -4.82 -17.31
CA SER A 30 7.73 -4.07 -18.37
C SER A 30 8.78 -3.09 -17.84
N HIS A 31 8.56 -2.51 -16.65
CA HIS A 31 9.48 -1.54 -16.05
C HIS A 31 10.41 -2.20 -15.01
N ALA A 32 10.44 -3.54 -14.94
CA ALA A 32 11.24 -4.25 -13.95
C ALA A 32 12.74 -3.93 -14.11
N GLY A 33 13.38 -3.46 -13.02
CA GLY A 33 14.79 -3.09 -13.01
C GLY A 33 15.07 -1.63 -13.37
N GLU A 34 14.06 -0.85 -13.77
CA GLU A 34 14.25 0.58 -14.03
C GLU A 34 14.51 1.39 -12.76
N VAL A 35 15.13 2.56 -12.93
CA VAL A 35 15.40 3.51 -11.85
C VAL A 35 14.09 4.19 -11.44
N SER A 36 13.75 4.10 -10.16
CA SER A 36 12.62 4.80 -9.55
C SER A 36 13.03 6.13 -8.93
N TYR A 37 12.07 7.07 -8.82
CA TYR A 37 12.26 8.37 -8.18
C TYR A 37 11.26 8.57 -7.03
N PRO A 38 11.48 7.97 -5.84
CA PRO A 38 10.49 7.93 -4.74
C PRO A 38 9.96 9.30 -4.34
N ARG A 39 10.85 10.30 -4.23
CA ARG A 39 10.45 11.67 -3.89
C ARG A 39 9.54 12.28 -4.96
N ALA A 40 9.84 12.08 -6.24
CA ALA A 40 9.02 12.59 -7.33
C ALA A 40 7.63 11.91 -7.33
N ALA A 41 7.59 10.59 -7.14
CA ALA A 41 6.34 9.84 -7.05
C ALA A 41 5.47 10.30 -5.86
N ALA A 42 6.06 10.55 -4.69
CA ALA A 42 5.36 11.10 -3.53
C ALA A 42 4.80 12.50 -3.82
N LEU A 43 5.59 13.38 -4.45
CA LEU A 43 5.16 14.73 -4.80
C LEU A 43 4.03 14.73 -5.85
N GLN A 44 4.03 13.80 -6.80
CA GLN A 44 2.94 13.62 -7.76
C GLN A 44 1.64 13.24 -7.03
N GLY A 45 1.70 12.28 -6.11
CA GLY A 45 0.55 11.88 -5.29
C GLY A 45 0.00 13.04 -4.45
N LEU A 46 0.88 13.77 -3.75
CA LEU A 46 0.48 14.94 -2.96
C LEU A 46 -0.11 16.06 -3.81
N THR A 47 0.42 16.28 -5.02
CA THR A 47 -0.14 17.27 -5.96
C THR A 47 -1.58 16.91 -6.32
N LYS A 48 -1.86 15.62 -6.59
CA LYS A 48 -3.22 15.14 -6.86
C LYS A 48 -4.15 15.36 -5.65
N MET A 49 -3.73 14.98 -4.45
CA MET A 49 -4.54 15.17 -3.24
C MET A 49 -4.87 16.64 -2.99
N ARG A 50 -3.89 17.53 -3.17
CA ARG A 50 -4.10 18.99 -3.06
C ARG A 50 -5.04 19.52 -4.13
N HIS A 51 -4.97 18.99 -5.34
CA HIS A 51 -5.91 19.34 -6.41
C HIS A 51 -7.34 18.95 -6.04
N ASN A 52 -7.56 17.72 -5.55
CA ASN A 52 -8.86 17.25 -5.08
C ASN A 52 -9.45 18.14 -3.96
N LEU A 53 -8.62 18.52 -2.99
CA LEU A 53 -9.00 19.47 -1.94
C LEU A 53 -9.40 20.84 -2.52
N GLY A 54 -8.67 21.33 -3.53
CA GLY A 54 -9.00 22.57 -4.25
C GLY A 54 -10.32 22.51 -5.01
N LEU A 55 -10.78 21.31 -5.38
CA LEU A 55 -12.10 21.06 -5.98
C LEU A 55 -13.22 20.87 -4.92
N GLY A 56 -12.89 20.93 -3.63
CA GLY A 56 -13.85 20.75 -2.54
C GLY A 56 -14.15 19.28 -2.17
N LEU A 57 -13.39 18.31 -2.69
CA LEU A 57 -13.53 16.91 -2.33
C LEU A 57 -12.91 16.63 -0.95
N ALA A 58 -13.57 15.79 -0.15
CA ALA A 58 -13.01 15.34 1.13
C ALA A 58 -11.83 14.37 0.89
N GLN A 59 -10.73 14.58 1.61
CA GLN A 59 -9.46 13.87 1.41
C GLN A 59 -8.86 13.44 2.75
N GLY A 60 -8.57 12.15 2.88
CA GLY A 60 -7.73 11.53 3.89
C GLY A 60 -6.44 10.97 3.29
N LEU A 61 -5.53 10.51 4.17
CA LEU A 61 -4.20 10.04 3.82
C LEU A 61 -3.80 8.85 4.69
N PHE A 62 -3.22 7.81 4.09
CA PHE A 62 -2.45 6.79 4.79
C PHE A 62 -0.95 7.03 4.62
N ALA A 63 -0.21 6.83 5.71
CA ALA A 63 1.24 6.87 5.69
C ALA A 63 1.80 5.63 4.97
N PRO A 64 3.02 5.73 4.39
CA PRO A 64 3.69 4.56 3.87
C PRO A 64 3.94 3.55 5.00
N LEU A 65 3.90 2.26 4.67
CA LEU A 65 4.22 1.22 5.64
C LEU A 65 5.73 1.15 5.92
N PRO A 66 6.16 0.67 7.10
CA PRO A 66 7.57 0.46 7.41
C PRO A 66 8.22 -0.47 6.38
N ARG A 67 9.27 0.01 5.70
CA ARG A 67 10.03 -0.75 4.71
C ARG A 67 11.54 -0.52 4.92
N PRO A 68 12.40 -1.55 4.79
CA PRO A 68 12.03 -2.95 4.56
C PRO A 68 11.24 -3.56 5.72
N ASN A 69 10.45 -4.60 5.45
CA ASN A 69 9.74 -5.33 6.49
C ASN A 69 10.65 -6.41 7.11
N PRO A 70 11.19 -6.21 8.33
CA PRO A 70 12.09 -7.19 8.95
C PRO A 70 11.36 -8.46 9.38
N VAL A 71 10.05 -8.39 9.70
CA VAL A 71 9.25 -9.56 10.09
C VAL A 71 9.11 -10.51 8.91
N PHE A 72 8.84 -9.97 7.71
CA PHE A 72 8.76 -10.75 6.49
C PHE A 72 10.10 -11.38 6.10
N LEU A 73 11.20 -10.63 6.19
CA LEU A 73 12.54 -11.17 5.92
C LEU A 73 12.92 -12.30 6.88
N ASN A 74 12.67 -12.11 8.18
CA ASN A 74 12.95 -13.12 9.19
C ASN A 74 12.12 -14.39 8.99
N ALA A 75 10.83 -14.25 8.64
CA ALA A 75 9.95 -15.40 8.37
C ALA A 75 10.42 -16.24 7.17
N LEU A 76 11.13 -15.63 6.21
CA LEU A 76 11.72 -16.30 5.05
C LEU A 76 13.15 -16.83 5.31
N GLY A 77 13.72 -16.62 6.50
CA GLY A 77 15.10 -16.95 6.80
C GLY A 77 16.14 -16.09 6.06
N LEU A 78 15.74 -14.91 5.57
CA LEU A 78 16.56 -14.02 4.75
C LEU A 78 17.31 -12.98 5.60
N GLY A 79 18.02 -13.44 6.63
CA GLY A 79 18.87 -12.59 7.48
C GLY A 79 20.19 -12.18 6.82
N SER A 80 20.72 -13.03 5.94
CA SER A 80 21.83 -12.74 5.03
C SER A 80 21.39 -13.11 3.61
N ILE A 81 21.60 -12.21 2.65
CA ILE A 81 21.22 -12.44 1.26
C ILE A 81 22.44 -12.87 0.47
N ASP A 82 22.33 -13.98 -0.26
CA ASP A 82 23.25 -14.30 -1.35
C ASP A 82 22.91 -13.43 -2.57
N GLU A 83 23.78 -12.47 -2.88
CA GLU A 83 23.61 -11.61 -4.03
C GLU A 83 23.73 -12.34 -5.37
N ALA A 84 24.30 -13.55 -5.41
CA ALA A 84 24.30 -14.37 -6.61
C ALA A 84 22.92 -14.98 -6.89
N ASP A 85 22.14 -15.29 -5.85
CA ASP A 85 20.83 -15.95 -5.94
C ASP A 85 19.70 -14.98 -6.39
N PRO A 86 19.16 -15.13 -7.61
CA PRO A 86 18.08 -14.27 -8.11
C PRO A 86 16.79 -14.35 -7.30
N ALA A 87 16.48 -15.50 -6.70
CA ALA A 87 15.28 -15.68 -5.90
C ALA A 87 15.38 -14.89 -4.59
N GLN A 88 16.53 -14.93 -3.91
CA GLN A 88 16.75 -14.15 -2.69
C GLN A 88 16.73 -12.65 -2.96
N ARG A 89 17.35 -12.19 -4.06
CA ARG A 89 17.26 -10.77 -4.47
C ARG A 89 15.81 -10.33 -4.70
N ARG A 90 14.99 -11.17 -5.33
CA ARG A 90 13.58 -10.89 -5.60
C ARG A 90 12.73 -10.89 -4.33
N LEU A 91 12.97 -11.81 -3.40
CA LEU A 91 12.29 -11.83 -2.09
C LEU A 91 12.72 -10.66 -1.20
N ARG A 92 13.99 -10.25 -1.26
CA ARG A 92 14.42 -8.98 -0.65
C ARG A 92 13.63 -7.83 -1.24
N ALA A 93 13.56 -7.69 -2.56
CA ALA A 93 12.80 -6.60 -3.18
C ALA A 93 11.32 -6.58 -2.76
N ALA A 94 10.71 -7.76 -2.54
CA ALA A 94 9.37 -7.87 -1.99
C ALA A 94 9.24 -7.23 -0.60
N ALA A 95 10.21 -7.45 0.30
CA ALA A 95 10.23 -6.82 1.63
C ALA A 95 10.36 -5.29 1.60
N TRP A 96 10.89 -4.72 0.52
CA TRP A 96 11.08 -3.28 0.32
C TRP A 96 9.94 -2.61 -0.45
N SER A 97 9.01 -3.36 -1.02
CA SER A 97 7.98 -2.80 -1.91
C SER A 97 7.11 -1.74 -1.24
N ALA A 98 6.93 -0.60 -1.92
CA ALA A 98 6.02 0.47 -1.51
C ALA A 98 4.56 0.26 -1.99
N SER A 99 4.17 -0.97 -2.30
CA SER A 99 2.86 -1.31 -2.90
C SER A 99 1.64 -0.87 -2.10
N ALA A 100 1.78 -0.66 -0.79
CA ALA A 100 0.72 -0.15 0.08
C ALA A 100 0.22 1.26 -0.30
N MET A 101 0.95 1.99 -1.15
CA MET A 101 0.48 3.25 -1.72
C MET A 101 -0.82 3.08 -2.55
N TRP A 102 -1.08 1.88 -3.07
CA TRP A 102 -2.32 1.55 -3.78
C TRP A 102 -3.44 1.19 -2.79
N THR A 103 -4.00 2.23 -2.15
CA THR A 103 -5.02 2.12 -1.10
C THR A 103 -6.36 1.57 -1.58
N ALA A 104 -6.61 1.58 -2.89
CA ALA A 104 -7.75 0.89 -3.50
C ALA A 104 -7.78 -0.62 -3.19
N ASN A 105 -6.66 -1.20 -2.75
CA ASN A 105 -6.59 -2.60 -2.33
C ASN A 105 -6.43 -2.75 -0.81
N ALA A 106 -6.48 -1.67 -0.02
CA ALA A 106 -6.23 -1.74 1.42
C ALA A 106 -7.37 -2.46 2.16
N ALA A 107 -8.61 -2.14 1.81
CA ALA A 107 -9.81 -2.70 2.43
C ALA A 107 -11.02 -2.59 1.51
N THR A 108 -12.06 -3.36 1.83
CA THR A 108 -13.42 -3.15 1.33
C THR A 108 -14.19 -2.34 2.36
N VAL A 109 -14.89 -1.30 1.91
CA VAL A 109 -15.72 -0.43 2.76
C VAL A 109 -17.18 -0.82 2.58
N SER A 110 -17.88 -1.03 3.69
CA SER A 110 -19.34 -1.18 3.76
C SER A 110 -19.89 0.01 4.55
N PRO A 111 -20.48 1.02 3.89
CA PRO A 111 -20.92 2.23 4.57
C PRO A 111 -22.13 1.95 5.47
N ALA A 112 -22.35 2.80 6.47
CA ALA A 112 -23.40 2.64 7.48
C ALA A 112 -24.80 2.30 6.92
N PRO A 113 -25.31 2.96 5.85
CA PRO A 113 -26.63 2.64 5.31
C PRO A 113 -26.78 1.21 4.76
N ASP A 114 -25.68 0.55 4.43
CA ASP A 114 -25.67 -0.77 3.80
C ASP A 114 -25.48 -1.91 4.81
N THR A 115 -25.36 -1.58 6.09
CA THR A 115 -25.00 -2.54 7.16
C THR A 115 -26.12 -2.67 8.19
N ALA A 116 -26.30 -3.87 8.73
CA ALA A 116 -27.41 -4.18 9.63
C ALA A 116 -27.34 -3.45 10.98
N ASP A 117 -26.15 -3.06 11.44
CA ASP A 117 -25.92 -2.33 12.69
C ASP A 117 -25.83 -0.81 12.50
N GLY A 118 -25.96 -0.32 11.26
CA GLY A 118 -25.89 1.10 10.94
C GLY A 118 -24.50 1.71 11.13
N ARG A 119 -23.42 0.91 11.09
CA ARG A 119 -22.03 1.37 11.26
C ARG A 119 -21.23 1.23 9.96
N CYS A 120 -20.23 2.08 9.77
CA CYS A 120 -19.29 1.87 8.66
C CYS A 120 -18.32 0.73 9.02
N HIS A 121 -18.23 -0.30 8.18
CA HIS A 121 -17.30 -1.42 8.36
C HIS A 121 -16.19 -1.37 7.31
N LEU A 122 -14.95 -1.61 7.74
CA LEU A 122 -13.79 -1.70 6.87
C LEU A 122 -13.15 -3.07 7.03
N SER A 123 -13.24 -3.90 5.99
CA SER A 123 -12.65 -5.24 5.95
C SER A 123 -11.31 -5.20 5.23
N THR A 124 -10.19 -5.29 5.95
CA THR A 124 -8.84 -5.25 5.37
C THR A 124 -8.60 -6.43 4.42
N ALA A 125 -8.01 -6.15 3.26
CA ALA A 125 -7.68 -7.19 2.28
C ALA A 125 -6.39 -7.92 2.68
N ASN A 126 -6.37 -9.25 2.54
CA ASN A 126 -5.18 -10.06 2.84
C ASN A 126 -4.10 -10.01 1.76
N LEU A 127 -4.47 -9.67 0.51
CA LEU A 127 -3.60 -9.54 -0.66
C LEU A 127 -2.69 -10.76 -0.91
N VAL A 128 -3.18 -11.95 -0.56
CA VAL A 128 -2.45 -13.23 -0.51
C VAL A 128 -1.75 -13.63 -1.82
N THR A 129 -2.29 -13.24 -2.97
CA THR A 129 -1.76 -13.64 -4.28
C THR A 129 -0.33 -13.16 -4.52
N MET A 130 0.07 -12.03 -3.93
CA MET A 130 1.38 -11.42 -4.18
C MET A 130 2.15 -11.30 -2.85
N PRO A 131 3.28 -12.00 -2.64
CA PRO A 131 4.01 -11.99 -1.36
C PRO A 131 4.41 -10.60 -0.86
N HIS A 132 4.79 -9.70 -1.79
CA HIS A 132 5.14 -8.33 -1.43
C HIS A 132 3.96 -7.51 -0.89
N ARG A 133 2.72 -7.94 -1.21
CA ARG A 133 1.47 -7.32 -0.75
C ARG A 133 0.82 -8.04 0.42
N SER A 134 0.99 -9.35 0.52
CA SER A 134 0.38 -10.16 1.59
C SER A 134 0.87 -9.79 2.99
N GLN A 135 1.98 -9.06 3.08
CA GLN A 135 2.54 -8.50 4.30
C GLN A 135 1.97 -7.12 4.69
N GLU A 136 1.10 -6.50 3.86
CA GLU A 136 0.57 -5.15 4.09
C GLU A 136 -0.45 -5.12 5.24
N TRP A 137 -1.30 -6.14 5.33
CA TRP A 137 -2.52 -6.10 6.14
C TRP A 137 -2.32 -5.79 7.64
N PRO A 138 -1.28 -6.26 8.36
CA PRO A 138 -1.15 -5.99 9.78
C PRO A 138 -0.95 -4.50 10.06
N ASP A 139 -0.14 -3.82 9.25
CA ASP A 139 0.05 -2.38 9.33
C ASP A 139 -1.17 -1.61 8.82
N THR A 140 -1.81 -2.09 7.75
CA THR A 140 -3.04 -1.47 7.23
C THR A 140 -4.15 -1.48 8.29
N VAL A 141 -4.36 -2.60 9.01
CA VAL A 141 -5.31 -2.66 10.13
C VAL A 141 -4.98 -1.62 11.21
N ARG A 142 -3.69 -1.46 11.56
CA ARG A 142 -3.26 -0.44 12.53
C ARG A 142 -3.62 0.97 12.07
N GLN A 143 -3.37 1.29 10.80
CA GLN A 143 -3.72 2.60 10.24
C GLN A 143 -5.23 2.83 10.17
N LEU A 144 -6.01 1.82 9.77
CA LEU A 144 -7.47 1.91 9.72
C LEU A 144 -8.05 2.18 11.11
N ARG A 145 -7.59 1.45 12.13
CA ARG A 145 -8.02 1.66 13.52
C ARG A 145 -7.64 3.05 14.05
N LEU A 146 -6.53 3.60 13.60
CA LEU A 146 -6.11 4.95 13.98
C LEU A 146 -6.95 6.02 13.27
N ALA A 147 -7.21 5.85 11.98
CA ALA A 147 -7.96 6.81 11.16
C ALA A 147 -9.47 6.81 11.47
N PHE A 148 -10.02 5.68 11.90
CA PHE A 148 -11.44 5.46 12.17
C PHE A 148 -11.62 4.86 13.57
N ALA A 149 -11.21 5.60 14.60
CA ALA A 149 -11.09 5.10 15.98
C ALA A 149 -12.39 5.14 16.81
N ASP A 150 -13.45 5.75 16.29
CA ASP A 150 -14.77 5.85 16.92
C ASP A 150 -15.60 4.57 16.72
#